data_AF-A0A2X0LTL9-F1
#
_entry.id   AF-A0A2X0LTL9-F1
#
_cell.length_a   1.000
_cell.length_b   1.000
_cell.length_c   1.000
_cell.angle_alpha   90.00
_cell.angle_beta   90.00
_cell.angle_gamma   90.00
#
_symmetry.space_group_name_H-M   'P 1'
#
loop_
_entity.id
_entity.type
_entity.pdbx_description
1 polymer ?
#
loop_
_entity_poly.entity_id
_entity_poly.type
_entity_poly.pdbx_seq_one_letter_code
_entity_poly.pdbx_strand_id
1 'polypeptide(L)'
;MGTKGSAELLQLNVWHYEKGDKGCWTDELTKGERASVEDVPPFTSQLKNFVGVCRGQEVPGCSASDAIRTMRTMEALLHSARTGQPVVIGDETH
;
A
#
# COMPACT_ATOMS: atom_id res chain seq x y z
N MET A 1 9.27 -8.22 -1.90
CA MET A 1 9.79 -9.22 -0.94
C MET A 1 10.28 -8.46 0.28
N GLY A 2 9.89 -8.87 1.48
CA GLY A 2 10.38 -8.32 2.74
C GLY A 2 11.25 -9.33 3.49
N THR A 3 11.84 -8.90 4.60
CA THR A 3 12.70 -9.76 5.43
C THR A 3 11.95 -10.87 6.17
N LYS A 4 10.62 -10.71 6.35
CA LYS A 4 9.77 -11.71 7.02
C LYS A 4 8.95 -12.57 6.04
N GLY A 5 8.99 -12.25 4.75
CA GLY A 5 8.26 -12.98 3.71
C GLY A 5 7.69 -12.06 2.63
N SER A 6 6.50 -12.37 2.13
CA SER A 6 5.86 -11.67 1.01
C SER A 6 4.38 -11.44 1.26
N ALA A 7 3.81 -10.43 0.61
CA ALA A 7 2.37 -10.27 0.49
C ALA A 7 2.01 -10.20 -1.00
N GLU A 8 0.96 -10.93 -1.37
CA GLU A 8 0.37 -10.90 -2.70
C GLU A 8 -0.96 -10.16 -2.63
N LEU A 9 -1.10 -9.08 -3.41
CA LEU A 9 -2.27 -8.22 -3.33
C LEU A 9 -3.53 -8.86 -3.95
N LEU A 10 -3.40 -9.56 -5.09
CA LEU A 10 -4.57 -10.05 -5.85
C LEU A 10 -5.36 -11.11 -5.08
N GLN A 11 -4.66 -12.09 -4.50
CA GLN A 11 -5.28 -13.16 -3.73
C GLN A 11 -5.30 -12.88 -2.23
N LEU A 12 -4.68 -11.77 -1.78
CA LEU A 12 -4.49 -11.44 -0.37
C LEU A 12 -3.80 -12.56 0.43
N ASN A 13 -2.88 -13.26 -0.23
CA ASN A 13 -2.07 -14.28 0.42
C ASN A 13 -0.89 -13.58 1.14
N VAL A 14 -0.67 -13.96 2.39
CA VAL A 14 0.56 -13.62 3.12
C VAL A 14 1.43 -14.86 3.10
N TRP A 15 2.72 -14.67 2.80
CA TRP A 15 3.73 -15.71 2.77
C TRP A 15 4.77 -15.39 3.82
N HIS A 16 5.24 -16.39 4.57
CA HIS A 16 6.26 -16.21 5.58
C HIS A 16 7.40 -17.20 5.38
N TYR A 17 8.58 -16.85 5.88
CA TYR A 17 9.67 -17.83 6.03
C TYR A 17 9.36 -18.72 7.24
N GLU A 18 9.62 -20.02 7.15
CA GLU A 18 9.46 -20.92 8.32
C GLU A 18 10.39 -20.55 9.47
N LYS A 19 11.55 -19.99 9.15
CA LYS A 19 12.54 -19.49 10.11
C LYS A 19 12.13 -18.16 10.78
N GLY A 20 10.93 -17.65 10.50
CA GLY A 20 10.39 -16.41 11.05
C GLY A 20 11.32 -15.21 10.76
N ASP A 21 11.63 -14.44 11.79
CA ASP A 21 12.47 -13.23 11.69
C ASP A 21 13.94 -13.50 11.32
N LYS A 22 14.35 -14.77 11.25
CA LYS A 22 15.68 -15.19 10.77
C LYS A 22 15.67 -15.65 9.31
N GLY A 23 14.52 -15.64 8.65
CA GLY A 23 14.40 -15.95 7.24
C GLY A 23 15.03 -14.89 6.35
N CYS A 24 15.43 -15.30 5.17
CA CYS A 24 15.92 -14.40 4.13
C CYS A 24 15.39 -14.81 2.76
N TRP A 25 15.55 -13.95 1.76
CA TRP A 25 15.03 -14.12 0.41
C TRP A 25 15.45 -15.41 -0.32
N THR A 26 16.49 -16.11 0.16
CA THR A 26 16.92 -17.41 -0.36
C THR A 26 16.26 -18.61 0.32
N ASP A 27 15.54 -18.41 1.43
CA ASP A 27 14.81 -19.47 2.13
C ASP A 27 13.43 -19.72 1.48
N GLU A 28 12.90 -20.92 1.68
CA GLU A 28 11.58 -21.30 1.21
C GLU A 28 10.46 -20.50 1.89
N LEU A 29 9.43 -20.14 1.11
CA LEU A 29 8.25 -19.42 1.55
C LEU A 29 7.08 -20.38 1.75
N THR A 30 6.49 -20.36 2.93
CA THR A 30 5.26 -21.10 3.23
C THR A 30 4.07 -20.16 3.16
N LYS A 31 2.96 -20.64 2.58
CA LYS A 31 1.72 -19.89 2.50
C LYS A 31 1.13 -19.76 3.91
N GLY A 32 1.05 -18.53 4.40
CA GLY A 32 0.43 -18.20 5.67
C GLY A 32 -1.10 -18.21 5.60
N GLU A 33 -1.72 -18.03 6.76
CA GLU A 33 -3.17 -17.90 6.87
C GLU A 33 -3.63 -16.61 6.20
N ARG A 34 -4.70 -16.71 5.39
CA ARG A 34 -5.35 -15.55 4.80
C ARG A 34 -6.09 -14.80 5.90
N ALA A 35 -5.86 -13.49 6.00
CA ALA A 35 -6.64 -12.64 6.90
C ALA A 35 -8.13 -12.78 6.57
N SER A 36 -8.97 -12.97 7.59
CA SER A 36 -10.42 -12.92 7.42
C SER A 36 -10.81 -11.49 7.09
N VAL A 37 -11.26 -11.27 5.85
CA VAL A 37 -11.79 -9.98 5.40
C VAL A 37 -13.31 -10.08 5.46
N GLU A 38 -13.95 -9.05 6.00
CA GLU A 38 -15.41 -8.95 5.95
C GLU A 38 -15.89 -9.00 4.50
N ASP A 39 -16.99 -9.73 4.25
CA ASP A 39 -17.62 -9.82 2.93
C ASP A 39 -18.46 -8.57 2.64
N VAL A 40 -17.81 -7.42 2.66
CA VAL A 40 -18.38 -6.12 2.32
C VAL A 40 -17.64 -5.61 1.09
N PRO A 41 -18.37 -5.17 0.04
CA PRO A 41 -17.71 -4.57 -1.12
C PRO A 41 -16.77 -3.43 -0.68
N PRO A 42 -15.51 -3.41 -1.13
CA PRO A 42 -14.50 -2.51 -0.57
C PRO A 42 -14.87 -1.02 -0.69
N PHE A 43 -15.52 -0.64 -1.80
CA PHE A 43 -16.00 0.73 -2.01
C PHE A 43 -17.14 1.11 -1.06
N THR A 44 -17.95 0.16 -0.62
CA THR A 44 -18.99 0.42 0.39
C THR A 44 -18.36 0.77 1.72
N SER A 45 -17.36 -0.01 2.17
CA SER A 45 -16.61 0.27 3.40
C SER A 45 -15.86 1.60 3.31
N GLN A 46 -15.25 1.90 2.16
CA GLN A 46 -14.54 3.14 1.92
C GLN A 46 -15.46 4.37 1.98
N LEU A 47 -16.63 4.31 1.32
CA LEU A 47 -17.60 5.40 1.35
C LEU A 47 -18.17 5.63 2.76
N LYS A 48 -18.45 4.55 3.50
CA LYS A 48 -18.90 4.65 4.90
C LYS A 48 -17.87 5.38 5.75
N ASN A 49 -16.59 5.02 5.65
CA ASN A 49 -15.51 5.69 6.38
C ASN A 49 -15.39 7.16 5.95
N PHE A 50 -15.42 7.46 4.65
CA PHE A 50 -15.36 8.83 4.14
C PHE A 50 -16.49 9.72 4.68
N VAL A 51 -17.74 9.22 4.69
CA VAL A 51 -18.87 9.93 5.29
C VAL A 51 -18.66 10.16 6.79
N GLY A 52 -18.11 9.18 7.51
CA GLY A 52 -17.74 9.32 8.91
C GLY A 52 -16.73 10.44 9.15
N VAL A 53 -15.69 10.52 8.32
CA VAL A 53 -14.69 11.60 8.36
C VAL A 53 -15.35 12.96 8.12
N CYS A 54 -16.19 13.09 7.10
CA CYS A 54 -16.91 14.35 6.82
C CYS A 54 -17.82 14.80 7.96
N ARG A 55 -18.33 13.86 8.77
CA ARG A 55 -19.16 14.12 9.95
C ARG A 55 -18.36 14.33 11.23
N GLY A 56 -17.02 14.24 11.18
CA GLY A 56 -16.14 14.32 12.36
C GLY A 56 -16.23 13.10 13.27
N GLN A 57 -16.73 11.96 12.77
CA GLN A 57 -16.92 10.72 13.52
C GLN A 57 -15.72 9.78 13.38
N GLU A 58 -14.89 9.97 12.36
CA GLU A 58 -13.71 9.15 12.04
C GLU A 58 -12.51 10.05 11.76
N VAL A 59 -11.30 9.56 12.06
CA VAL A 59 -10.04 10.24 11.69
C VAL A 59 -9.68 9.85 10.25
N PRO A 60 -9.31 10.81 9.37
CA PRO A 60 -8.91 10.49 8.01
C PRO A 60 -7.67 9.59 7.99
N GLY A 61 -7.75 8.48 7.25
CA GLY A 61 -6.63 7.53 7.10
C GLY A 61 -5.48 8.04 6.23
N CYS A 62 -5.66 9.16 5.53
CA CYS A 62 -4.60 9.87 4.81
C CYS A 62 -4.80 11.39 4.93
N SER A 63 -3.71 12.13 4.86
CA SER A 63 -3.71 13.58 4.95
C SER A 63 -3.76 14.24 3.57
N ALA A 64 -4.04 15.55 3.54
CA ALA A 64 -3.97 16.33 2.31
C ALA A 64 -2.56 16.35 1.69
N SER A 65 -1.51 16.31 2.52
CA SER A 65 -0.13 16.23 2.03
C SER A 65 0.17 14.88 1.37
N ASP A 66 -0.42 13.78 1.85
CA ASP A 66 -0.31 12.47 1.19
C ASP A 66 -0.95 12.48 -0.21
N ALA A 67 -2.06 13.19 -0.38
CA ALA A 67 -2.70 13.38 -1.68
C ALA A 67 -1.79 14.16 -2.64
N ILE A 68 -1.16 15.25 -2.17
CA ILE A 68 -0.22 16.06 -2.98
C ILE A 68 1.00 15.22 -3.40
N ARG A 69 1.58 14.43 -2.48
CA ARG A 69 2.69 13.51 -2.78
C ARG A 69 2.31 12.49 -3.86
N THR A 70 1.09 11.96 -3.78
CA THR A 70 0.55 11.04 -4.80
C THR A 70 0.43 11.72 -6.15
N MET A 71 -0.10 12.95 -6.21
CA MET A 71 -0.22 13.70 -7.47
C MET A 71 1.14 13.96 -8.12
N ARG A 72 2.14 14.39 -7.34
CA ARG A 72 3.51 14.61 -7.83
C ARG A 72 4.13 13.34 -8.40
N THR A 73 3.89 12.21 -7.73
CA THR A 73 4.36 10.90 -8.19
C THR A 73 3.73 10.53 -9.54
N MET A 74 2.43 10.78 -9.70
CA MET A 74 1.74 10.57 -10.97
C MET A 74 2.26 11.48 -12.08
N GLU A 75 2.52 12.75 -11.80
CA GLU A 75 3.12 13.68 -12.77
C GLU A 75 4.51 13.24 -13.21
N ALA A 76 5.37 12.83 -12.27
CA ALA A 76 6.71 12.31 -12.56
C ALA A 76 6.66 11.01 -13.38
N LEU A 77 5.73 10.11 -13.07
CA LEU A 77 5.50 8.89 -13.84
C LEU A 77 5.08 9.22 -15.28
N LEU A 78 4.13 10.15 -15.46
CA LEU A 78 3.69 10.58 -16.78
C LEU A 78 4.80 11.27 -17.57
N HIS A 79 5.70 12.00 -16.90
CA HIS A 79 6.88 12.58 -17.54
C HIS A 79 7.86 11.48 -17.97
N SER A 80 8.22 10.58 -17.06
CA SER A 80 9.14 9.47 -17.31
C SER A 80 8.66 8.58 -18.46
N ALA A 81 7.36 8.27 -18.51
CA ALA A 81 6.76 7.48 -19.57
C ALA A 81 6.86 8.14 -20.95
N ARG A 82 6.82 9.48 -21.02
CA ARG A 82 6.95 10.22 -22.29
C ARG A 82 8.39 10.36 -22.76
N THR A 83 9.33 10.49 -21.83
CA THR A 83 10.74 10.78 -22.16
C THR A 83 11.61 9.52 -22.18
N GLY A 84 11.15 8.43 -21.58
CA GLY A 84 11.95 7.22 -21.35
C GLY A 84 13.09 7.44 -20.35
N GLN A 85 13.12 8.57 -19.64
CA GLN A 85 14.17 8.92 -18.69
C GLN A 85 13.69 8.79 -17.24
N PRO A 86 14.57 8.41 -16.30
CA PRO A 86 14.25 8.45 -14.88
C PRO A 86 13.94 9.88 -14.42
N VAL A 87 12.95 10.02 -13.53
CA VAL A 87 12.59 11.29 -12.88
C VAL A 87 12.76 11.14 -11.38
N VAL A 88 13.53 12.04 -10.77
CA VAL A 88 13.71 12.08 -9.32
C VAL A 88 12.57 12.90 -8.71
N ILE A 89 11.85 12.30 -7.77
CA ILE A 89 10.87 13.00 -6.94
C ILE A 89 11.59 13.34 -5.63
N GLY A 90 11.84 14.62 -5.38
CA GLY A 90 12.41 15.08 -4.12
C GLY A 90 11.35 15.22 -3.02
N ASP A 91 11.77 15.08 -1.76
CA ASP A 91 10.97 15.50 -0.61
C ASP A 91 11.07 17.01 -0.42
N GLU A 92 9.95 17.68 -0.17
CA GLU A 92 10.00 19.07 0.27
C GLU A 92 10.32 19.12 1.77
N THR A 93 11.47 19.72 2.07
CA THR A 93 11.73 20.37 3.35
C THR A 93 10.80 21.57 3.46
N HIS A 94 9.82 21.51 4.36
CA HIS A 94 9.22 22.70 4.95
C HIS A 94 10.02 23.11 6.19
#